data_AF-A0A915YM83-F1
#
_entry.id   AF-A0A915YM83-F1
#
_cell.length_a   1.000
_cell.length_b   1.000
_cell.length_c   1.000
_cell.angle_alpha   90.00
_cell.angle_beta   90.00
_cell.angle_gamma   90.00
#
_symmetry.space_group_name_H-M   'P 1'
#
loop_
_entity.id
_entity.type
_entity.pdbx_description
1 polymer ?
#
loop_
_entity_poly.entity_id
_entity_poly.type
_entity_poly.pdbx_seq_one_letter_code
_entity_poly.pdbx_strand_id
1 'polypeptide(L)'
;MKSSISLYRHTLRYLRSSSFPFKYLYPKIHYNVREMFEIHRERDEEKTKLLLKWGWQDLAFLKSWKTVEKEIRDDIFRGFSTSKGEIHDIK
;
A
#
# COMPACT_ATOMS: atom_id res chain seq x y z
N MET A 1 -13.29 -19.15 4.20
CA MET A 1 -12.46 -17.99 4.61
C MET A 1 -11.53 -17.61 3.47
N LYS A 2 -11.37 -16.33 3.09
CA LYS A 2 -10.44 -15.95 2.01
C LYS A 2 -8.99 -16.20 2.47
N SER A 3 -8.21 -16.95 1.71
CA SER A 3 -6.83 -17.32 2.09
C SER A 3 -5.82 -16.17 1.92
N SER A 4 -4.66 -16.29 2.58
CA SER A 4 -3.52 -15.36 2.42
C SER A 4 -3.05 -15.26 0.96
N ILE A 5 -2.96 -16.40 0.26
CA ILE A 5 -2.62 -16.43 -1.16
C ILE A 5 -3.64 -15.64 -2.00
N SER A 6 -4.94 -15.73 -1.66
CA SER A 6 -5.97 -14.97 -2.35
C SER A 6 -5.77 -13.47 -2.16
N LEU A 7 -5.59 -13.01 -0.91
CA LEU A 7 -5.31 -11.61 -0.61
C LEU A 7 -4.07 -11.12 -1.37
N TYR A 8 -2.96 -11.86 -1.30
CA TYR A 8 -1.71 -11.52 -1.99
C TYR A 8 -1.93 -11.30 -3.49
N ARG A 9 -2.59 -12.27 -4.16
CA ARG A 9 -2.91 -12.18 -5.58
C ARG A 9 -3.80 -10.99 -5.91
N HIS A 10 -4.80 -10.71 -5.08
CA HIS A 10 -5.69 -9.57 -5.27
C HIS A 10 -4.94 -8.24 -5.16
N THR A 11 -4.04 -8.12 -4.17
CA THR A 11 -3.18 -6.94 -4.02
C THR A 11 -2.28 -6.76 -5.23
N LEU A 12 -1.55 -7.80 -5.65
CA LEU A 12 -0.66 -7.72 -6.80
C LEU A 12 -1.38 -7.42 -8.13
N ARG A 13 -2.61 -7.92 -8.30
CA ARG A 13 -3.44 -7.60 -9.47
C ARG A 13 -3.88 -6.14 -9.43
N TYR A 14 -4.29 -5.63 -8.27
CA TYR A 14 -4.70 -4.24 -8.14
C TYR A 14 -3.54 -3.28 -8.43
N LEU A 15 -2.35 -3.52 -7.89
CA LEU A 15 -1.16 -2.68 -8.17
C LEU A 15 -0.84 -2.57 -9.67
N ARG A 16 -1.09 -3.64 -10.43
CA ARG A 16 -0.91 -3.66 -11.89
C ARG A 16 -2.06 -2.99 -12.65
N SER A 17 -3.26 -2.90 -12.08
CA SER A 17 -4.45 -2.36 -12.74
C SER A 17 -4.33 -0.88 -13.10
N SER A 18 -4.98 -0.42 -14.18
CA SER A 18 -5.04 1.01 -14.55
C SER A 18 -5.66 1.88 -13.47
N SER A 19 -6.50 1.31 -12.59
CA SER A 19 -7.14 2.00 -11.47
C SER A 19 -6.23 2.26 -10.27
N PHE A 20 -4.96 1.82 -10.32
CA PHE A 20 -3.98 2.16 -9.29
C PHE A 20 -3.33 3.51 -9.62
N PRO A 21 -3.55 4.56 -8.81
CA PRO A 21 -3.15 5.91 -9.16
C PRO A 21 -1.64 6.18 -9.00
N PHE A 22 -0.93 5.40 -8.19
CA PHE A 22 0.48 5.64 -7.86
C PHE A 22 1.43 4.76 -8.68
N LYS A 23 1.32 4.80 -10.01
CA LYS A 23 2.12 3.94 -10.91
C LYS A 23 3.62 4.05 -10.70
N TYR A 24 4.11 5.24 -10.36
CA TYR A 24 5.52 5.47 -10.04
C TYR A 24 5.98 4.76 -8.76
N LEU A 25 5.08 4.50 -7.80
CA LEU A 25 5.38 3.74 -6.58
C LEU A 25 5.23 2.22 -6.76
N TYR A 26 4.82 1.75 -7.94
CA TYR A 26 4.55 0.33 -8.17
C TYR A 26 5.70 -0.59 -7.72
N PRO A 27 6.97 -0.37 -8.10
CA PRO A 27 8.06 -1.27 -7.69
C PRO A 27 8.24 -1.33 -6.17
N LYS A 28 8.15 -0.17 -5.51
CA LYS A 28 8.33 -0.06 -4.06
C LYS A 28 7.17 -0.72 -3.30
N ILE A 29 5.94 -0.44 -3.69
CA ILE A 29 4.76 -1.02 -3.02
C ILE A 29 4.69 -2.53 -3.29
N HIS A 30 5.04 -2.98 -4.48
CA HIS A 30 5.14 -4.40 -4.78
C HIS A 30 6.15 -5.11 -3.86
N TYR A 31 7.34 -4.53 -3.68
CA TYR A 31 8.35 -5.04 -2.75
C TYR A 31 7.81 -5.10 -1.32
N ASN A 32 7.25 -3.99 -0.82
CA ASN A 32 6.70 -3.91 0.54
C ASN A 32 5.58 -4.93 0.75
N VAL A 33 4.67 -5.12 -0.23
CA VAL A 33 3.62 -6.14 -0.13
C VAL A 33 4.21 -7.54 -0.01
N ARG A 34 5.26 -7.86 -0.79
CA ARG A 34 5.93 -9.16 -0.65
C ARG A 34 6.54 -9.32 0.75
N GLU A 35 7.27 -8.32 1.21
CA GLU A 35 7.93 -8.32 2.51
C GLU A 35 6.94 -8.49 3.67
N MET A 36 5.80 -7.79 3.64
CA MET A 36 4.76 -7.90 4.66
C MET A 36 4.19 -9.33 4.77
N PHE A 37 4.02 -10.02 3.64
CA PHE A 37 3.54 -11.41 3.65
C PHE A 37 4.56 -12.40 4.19
N GLU A 38 5.87 -12.11 4.03
CA GLU A 38 6.94 -12.93 4.61
C GLU A 38 7.10 -12.67 6.12
N ILE A 39 7.12 -11.40 6.54
CA ILE A 39 7.24 -11.01 7.97
C ILE A 39 6.08 -11.59 8.79
N HIS A 40 4.86 -11.54 8.26
CA HIS A 40 3.66 -12.01 8.95
C HIS A 40 3.29 -13.45 8.59
N ARG A 41 4.26 -14.27 8.19
CA ARG A 41 4.04 -15.69 7.94
C ARG A 41 3.79 -16.43 9.27
N GLU A 42 2.53 -16.56 9.61
CA GLU A 42 2.04 -17.13 10.88
C GLU A 42 1.40 -18.51 10.66
N ARG A 43 1.48 -19.38 11.67
CA ARG A 43 0.83 -20.71 11.70
C ARG A 43 -0.36 -20.74 12.66
N ASP A 44 -0.39 -19.83 13.64
CA ASP A 44 -1.53 -19.65 14.53
C ASP A 44 -2.77 -19.19 13.74
N GLU A 45 -3.87 -19.91 13.89
CA GLU A 45 -5.08 -19.70 13.10
C GLU A 45 -5.78 -18.38 13.43
N GLU A 46 -5.85 -18.01 14.71
CA GLU A 46 -6.54 -16.80 15.16
C GLU A 46 -5.77 -15.54 14.78
N LYS A 47 -4.44 -15.56 14.94
CA LYS A 47 -3.57 -14.49 14.43
C LYS A 47 -3.66 -14.40 12.91
N THR A 48 -3.68 -15.53 12.21
CA THR A 48 -3.84 -15.54 10.75
C THR A 48 -5.16 -14.91 10.33
N LYS A 49 -6.28 -15.22 11.02
CA LYS A 49 -7.58 -14.58 10.78
C LYS A 49 -7.51 -13.07 10.95
N LEU A 50 -6.87 -12.60 12.00
CA LEU A 50 -6.72 -11.17 12.28
C LEU A 50 -5.88 -10.46 11.20
N LEU A 51 -4.72 -11.04 10.86
CA LEU A 51 -3.84 -10.52 9.81
C LEU A 51 -4.54 -10.47 8.44
N LEU A 52 -5.33 -11.49 8.10
CA LEU A 52 -6.12 -11.49 6.88
C LEU A 52 -7.18 -10.39 6.88
N LYS A 53 -7.86 -10.19 8.01
CA LYS A 53 -8.85 -9.11 8.15
C LYS A 53 -8.21 -7.75 7.89
N TRP A 54 -7.08 -7.45 8.54
CA TRP A 54 -6.33 -6.21 8.34
C TRP A 54 -5.84 -6.06 6.90
N GLY A 55 -5.22 -7.09 6.33
CA GLY A 55 -4.73 -7.00 4.95
C GLY A 55 -5.84 -6.78 3.91
N TRP A 56 -7.06 -7.31 4.13
CA TRP A 56 -8.22 -6.97 3.30
C TRP A 56 -8.68 -5.52 3.48
N GLN A 57 -8.61 -4.98 4.70
CA GLN A 57 -8.90 -3.57 4.98
C GLN A 57 -7.87 -2.67 4.31
N ASP A 58 -6.58 -3.00 4.39
CA ASP A 58 -5.49 -2.27 3.73
C ASP A 58 -5.67 -2.25 2.22
N LEU A 59 -6.05 -3.38 1.61
CA LEU A 59 -6.35 -3.43 0.19
C LEU A 59 -7.57 -2.58 -0.18
N ALA A 60 -8.61 -2.55 0.66
CA ALA A 60 -9.78 -1.71 0.44
C ALA A 60 -9.42 -0.22 0.53
N PHE A 61 -8.61 0.16 1.52
CA PHE A 61 -8.05 1.50 1.67
C PHE A 61 -7.18 1.88 0.46
N LEU A 62 -6.29 0.99 0.02
CA LEU A 62 -5.46 1.25 -1.16
C LEU A 62 -6.32 1.49 -2.41
N LYS A 63 -7.45 0.77 -2.54
CA LYS A 63 -8.40 0.95 -3.63
C LYS A 63 -9.22 2.24 -3.53
N SER A 64 -9.50 2.75 -2.33
CA SER A 64 -10.26 4.00 -2.17
C SER A 64 -9.48 5.21 -2.66
N TRP A 65 -8.15 5.15 -2.70
CA TRP A 65 -7.34 6.22 -3.29
C TRP A 65 -7.71 6.54 -4.73
N LYS A 66 -8.30 5.61 -5.50
CA LYS A 66 -8.78 5.92 -6.85
C LYS A 66 -9.84 7.04 -6.86
N THR A 67 -10.60 7.21 -5.77
CA THR A 67 -11.70 8.17 -5.63
C THR A 67 -11.26 9.52 -5.04
N VAL A 68 -10.02 9.62 -4.55
CA VAL A 68 -9.45 10.90 -4.12
C VAL A 68 -9.03 11.68 -5.36
N GLU A 69 -9.33 12.98 -5.38
CA GLU A 69 -8.93 13.89 -6.46
C GLU A 69 -7.42 13.82 -6.71
N LYS A 70 -7.03 13.96 -7.98
CA LYS A 70 -5.63 13.78 -8.39
C LYS A 70 -4.74 14.82 -7.73
N GLU A 71 -5.21 16.05 -7.64
CA GLU A 71 -4.55 17.21 -7.06
C GLU A 71 -4.24 16.94 -5.58
N ILE A 72 -5.25 16.52 -4.80
CA ILE A 72 -5.08 16.16 -3.39
C ILE A 72 -4.10 15.00 -3.21
N ARG A 73 -4.17 13.97 -4.06
CA ARG A 73 -3.20 12.86 -4.03
C ARG A 73 -1.80 13.34 -4.35
N ASP A 74 -1.65 14.10 -5.42
CA ASP A 74 -0.37 14.63 -5.84
C ASP A 74 0.19 15.54 -4.74
N ASP A 75 -0.61 16.35 -4.04
CA ASP A 75 -0.16 17.16 -2.91
C ASP A 75 0.25 16.34 -1.70
N ILE A 76 -0.47 15.28 -1.34
CA ILE A 76 -0.08 14.38 -0.23
C ILE A 76 1.25 13.69 -0.53
N PHE A 77 1.46 13.26 -1.78
CA PHE A 77 2.63 12.46 -2.16
C PHE A 77 3.79 13.29 -2.76
N ARG A 78 3.56 14.53 -3.25
CA ARG A 78 4.57 15.51 -3.68
C ARG A 78 4.86 16.58 -2.63
N GLY A 79 3.94 16.87 -1.72
CA GLY A 79 4.07 17.88 -0.66
C GLY A 79 5.20 17.60 0.34
N PHE A 80 5.77 16.39 0.33
CA PHE A 80 7.04 16.08 0.99
C PHE A 80 8.28 16.68 0.30
N SER A 81 8.17 17.20 -0.93
CA SER A 81 9.26 17.92 -1.62
C SER A 81 8.93 19.37 -1.98
N THR A 82 7.70 19.85 -1.75
CA THR A 82 7.30 21.23 -2.09
C THR A 82 6.82 22.05 -0.89
N SER A 83 6.88 21.53 0.33
CA SER A 83 7.14 22.43 1.45
C SER A 83 8.48 23.10 1.17
N LYS A 84 8.47 24.41 0.94
CA LYS A 84 9.65 25.25 0.82
C LYS A 84 10.56 25.04 2.05
N GLY A 85 11.43 24.05 2.02
CA GLY A 85 12.73 24.12 2.66
C GLY A 85 13.68 24.68 1.60
N GLU A 86 14.42 25.76 1.80
CA GLU A 86 15.26 25.97 2.99
C GLU A 86 15.63 24.62 3.60
N ILE A 87 16.42 23.88 2.83
CA ILE A 87 17.28 22.84 3.37
C ILE A 87 18.20 23.58 4.35
N HIS A 88 17.82 23.66 5.61
CA HIS A 88 18.76 24.07 6.64
C HIS A 88 19.74 22.91 6.82
N ASP A 89 20.92 23.08 6.24
CA ASP A 89 22.08 22.26 6.58
C ASP A 89 22.27 22.30 8.10
N ILE A 90 22.13 21.14 8.75
CA ILE A 90 22.50 20.98 10.14
C ILE A 90 24.04 21.01 10.18
N LYS A 91 24.60 22.13 10.64
CA LYS A 91 26.00 22.24 11.06
C LYS A 91 26.22 21.62 12.43
#